data_AF-A0A1V4RNX3-F1
#
_entry.id   AF-A0A1V4RNX3-F1
#
_cell.length_a   1.000
_cell.length_b   1.000
_cell.length_c   1.000
_cell.angle_alpha   90.00
_cell.angle_beta   90.00
_cell.angle_gamma   90.00
#
_symmetry.space_group_name_H-M   'P 1'
#
loop_
_entity.id
_entity.type
_entity.pdbx_description
1 polymer ?
#
loop_
_entity_poly.entity_id
_entity_poly.type
_entity_poly.pdbx_seq_one_letter_code
_entity_poly.pdbx_strand_id
1 'polypeptide(L)'
;MTKDPRDLIYASRMAAKVDSAALQDGYQLYHHCFVFTREGFWAVVQQGLNEETRYARRYHWLGEEVQSFVCEPHQAICSDARGEVLNMVAQESHRARSTTALLAQERPDRLISQLKRLQGLKLPPRHQVLLQDIHPDRLNKIFLKTYEQQPQDFESLLTIGGVGRKTIRALSLVSELVYGVSASFRDPARYSFAHGGKDGYPYPVDRTNYDQNIQILETAISKARMGNRDKLEAIKRLRLVQ
;
A
#
# COMPACT_ATOMS: atom_id res chain seq x y z
N MET A 1 27.82 6.27 -12.23
CA MET A 1 27.86 5.35 -11.07
C MET A 1 26.73 4.35 -11.26
N THR A 2 27.06 3.09 -11.53
CA THR A 2 26.07 2.01 -11.64
C THR A 2 25.52 1.71 -10.24
N LYS A 3 24.21 1.85 -10.02
CA LYS A 3 23.58 1.43 -8.76
C LYS A 3 23.73 -0.08 -8.56
N ASP A 4 23.88 -0.50 -7.31
CA ASP A 4 23.94 -1.91 -6.95
C ASP A 4 22.60 -2.60 -7.28
N PRO A 5 22.58 -3.68 -8.08
CA PRO A 5 21.36 -4.43 -8.36
C PRO A 5 20.60 -4.89 -7.10
N ARG A 6 21.31 -5.07 -5.97
CA ARG A 6 20.71 -5.45 -4.70
C ARG A 6 19.70 -4.42 -4.18
N ASP A 7 19.94 -3.14 -4.42
CA ASP A 7 19.04 -2.07 -3.99
C ASP A 7 17.71 -2.09 -4.76
N LEU A 8 17.78 -2.39 -6.07
CA LEU A 8 16.59 -2.53 -6.91
C LEU A 8 15.77 -3.78 -6.55
N ILE A 9 16.45 -4.90 -6.26
CA ILE A 9 15.80 -6.12 -5.78
C ILE A 9 15.12 -5.85 -4.44
N TYR A 10 15.80 -5.12 -3.54
CA TYR A 10 15.26 -4.73 -2.25
C TYR A 10 14.00 -3.86 -2.41
N ALA A 11 14.08 -2.81 -3.22
CA ALA A 11 12.96 -1.91 -3.48
C ALA A 11 11.74 -2.66 -4.06
N SER A 12 11.95 -3.51 -5.06
CA SER A 12 10.87 -4.33 -5.64
C SER A 12 10.21 -5.24 -4.61
N ARG A 13 11.01 -5.88 -3.73
CA ARG A 13 10.48 -6.79 -2.70
C ARG A 13 9.76 -6.02 -1.60
N MET A 14 10.30 -4.89 -1.17
CA MET A 14 9.72 -4.07 -0.12
C MET A 14 8.40 -3.44 -0.55
N ALA A 15 8.31 -2.92 -1.77
CA ALA A 15 7.04 -2.43 -2.31
C ALA A 15 5.95 -3.50 -2.27
N ALA A 16 6.26 -4.72 -2.71
CA ALA A 16 5.31 -5.84 -2.65
C ALA A 16 4.97 -6.27 -1.22
N LYS A 17 5.93 -6.22 -0.30
CA LYS A 17 5.70 -6.54 1.12
C LYS A 17 4.81 -5.53 1.81
N VAL A 18 5.03 -4.25 1.54
CA VAL A 18 4.25 -3.17 2.13
C VAL A 18 2.80 -3.27 1.67
N ASP A 19 2.59 -3.43 0.37
CA ASP A 19 1.24 -3.43 -0.25
C ASP A 19 0.45 -4.72 0.05
N SER A 20 1.11 -5.78 0.52
CA SER A 20 0.47 -7.05 0.86
C SER A 20 0.37 -7.36 2.35
N ALA A 21 1.22 -6.76 3.20
CA ALA A 21 1.31 -7.10 4.62
C ALA A 21 1.18 -5.91 5.57
N ALA A 22 1.77 -4.76 5.23
CA ALA A 22 1.79 -3.58 6.08
C ALA A 22 0.54 -2.71 5.88
N LEU A 23 0.06 -2.60 4.65
CA LEU A 23 -1.27 -2.08 4.32
C LEU A 23 -2.21 -3.27 4.08
N GLN A 24 -3.21 -3.43 4.93
CA GLN A 24 -4.21 -4.51 4.80
C GLN A 24 -5.57 -3.88 4.57
N ASP A 25 -5.90 -3.69 3.30
CA ASP A 25 -7.09 -3.01 2.81
C ASP A 25 -8.08 -3.94 2.09
N GLY A 26 -7.82 -5.25 2.13
CA GLY A 26 -8.68 -6.27 1.52
C GLY A 26 -8.43 -6.49 0.03
N TYR A 27 -7.44 -5.83 -0.59
CA TYR A 27 -7.09 -6.05 -1.98
C TYR A 27 -5.89 -6.99 -2.09
N GLN A 28 -6.08 -8.15 -2.73
CA GLN A 28 -5.01 -9.10 -2.95
C GLN A 28 -4.23 -8.75 -4.22
N LEU A 29 -2.92 -8.54 -4.08
CA LEU A 29 -2.04 -8.26 -5.21
C LEU A 29 -2.02 -9.43 -6.20
N TYR A 30 -2.29 -9.14 -7.46
CA TYR A 30 -2.22 -10.11 -8.55
C TYR A 30 -1.30 -9.65 -9.70
N HIS A 31 -0.86 -8.39 -9.69
CA HIS A 31 0.03 -7.83 -10.68
C HIS A 31 1.08 -6.93 -10.02
N HIS A 32 2.34 -7.14 -10.38
CA HIS A 32 3.49 -6.36 -9.93
C HIS A 32 4.34 -5.99 -11.14
N CYS A 33 4.45 -4.69 -11.43
CA CYS A 33 5.31 -4.17 -12.48
C CYS A 33 6.39 -3.29 -11.87
N PHE A 34 7.65 -3.66 -12.10
CA PHE A 34 8.83 -2.94 -11.63
C PHE A 34 9.60 -2.41 -12.84
N VAL A 35 9.74 -1.10 -12.95
CA VAL A 35 10.43 -0.43 -14.05
C VAL A 35 11.63 0.31 -13.48
N PHE A 36 12.79 0.24 -14.14
CA PHE A 36 13.99 0.94 -13.70
C PHE A 36 14.87 1.37 -14.88
N THR A 37 15.72 2.37 -14.65
CA THR A 37 16.67 2.88 -15.65
C THR A 37 18.11 2.49 -15.33
N ARG A 38 19.04 2.74 -16.26
CA ARG A 38 20.48 2.48 -16.05
C ARG A 38 21.09 3.37 -14.98
N GLU A 39 20.52 4.56 -14.79
CA GLU A 39 20.87 5.54 -13.76
C GLU A 39 20.33 5.11 -12.37
N GLY A 40 19.47 4.08 -12.33
CA GLY A 40 18.95 3.50 -11.09
C GLY A 40 17.72 4.22 -10.54
N PHE A 41 17.04 5.02 -11.37
CA PHE A 41 15.66 5.44 -11.11
C PHE A 41 14.73 4.25 -11.21
N TRP A 42 13.67 4.21 -10.41
CA TRP A 42 12.74 3.08 -10.42
C TRP A 42 11.33 3.50 -10.01
N ALA A 43 10.36 2.77 -10.55
CA ALA A 43 8.96 2.90 -10.18
C ALA A 43 8.33 1.51 -10.03
N VAL A 44 7.38 1.38 -9.11
CA VAL A 44 6.55 0.18 -8.98
C VAL A 44 5.09 0.56 -9.22
N VAL A 45 4.42 -0.18 -10.08
CA VAL A 45 2.97 -0.14 -10.22
C VAL A 45 2.41 -1.52 -9.90
N GLN A 46 1.67 -1.60 -8.80
CA GLN A 46 1.04 -2.84 -8.34
C GLN A 46 -0.47 -2.75 -8.50
N GLN A 47 -1.12 -3.88 -8.71
CA GLN A 47 -2.57 -3.97 -8.74
C GLN A 47 -3.08 -5.06 -7.80
N GLY A 48 -4.00 -4.66 -6.93
CA GLY A 48 -4.77 -5.54 -6.07
C GLY A 48 -6.22 -5.66 -6.52
N LEU A 49 -6.82 -6.81 -6.26
CA LEU A 49 -8.24 -7.09 -6.48
C LEU A 49 -8.89 -7.43 -5.15
N ASN A 50 -10.02 -6.81 -4.85
CA ASN A 50 -10.91 -7.24 -3.78
C ASN A 50 -12.01 -8.10 -4.39
N GLU A 51 -12.01 -9.41 -4.10
CA GLU A 51 -12.92 -10.37 -4.72
C GLU A 51 -14.39 -10.19 -4.28
N GLU A 52 -14.60 -9.69 -3.06
CA GLU A 52 -15.93 -9.49 -2.48
C GLU A 52 -16.65 -8.32 -3.15
N THR A 53 -15.96 -7.18 -3.24
CA THR A 53 -16.50 -5.94 -3.82
C THR A 53 -16.28 -5.85 -5.33
N ARG A 54 -15.43 -6.71 -5.88
CA ARG A 54 -14.99 -6.75 -7.29
C ARG A 54 -14.30 -5.46 -7.78
N TYR A 55 -13.81 -4.64 -6.85
CA TYR A 55 -13.01 -3.47 -7.20
C TYR A 55 -11.52 -3.81 -7.27
N ALA A 56 -10.82 -3.12 -8.14
CA ALA A 56 -9.36 -3.10 -8.15
C ALA A 56 -8.79 -1.82 -7.53
N ARG A 57 -7.59 -1.95 -6.97
CA ARG A 57 -6.80 -0.86 -6.40
C ARG A 57 -5.41 -0.86 -7.01
N ARG A 58 -4.91 0.32 -7.38
CA ARG A 58 -3.54 0.49 -7.93
C ARG A 58 -2.65 1.20 -6.95
N TYR A 59 -1.46 0.65 -6.73
CA TYR A 59 -0.45 1.22 -5.82
C TYR A 59 0.73 1.70 -6.65
N HIS A 60 1.12 2.95 -6.45
CA HIS A 60 2.14 3.63 -7.22
C HIS A 60 3.28 4.06 -6.31
N TRP A 61 4.47 3.58 -6.64
CA TRP A 61 5.71 3.91 -5.99
C TRP A 61 6.62 4.63 -6.98
N LEU A 62 7.22 5.73 -6.54
CA LEU A 62 8.25 6.45 -7.28
C LEU A 62 9.50 6.51 -6.40
N GLY A 63 10.55 5.80 -6.79
CA GLY A 63 11.70 5.55 -5.94
C GLY A 63 12.44 6.80 -5.48
N GLU A 64 12.38 7.85 -6.28
CA GLU A 64 12.94 9.17 -6.02
C GLU A 64 12.25 9.90 -4.86
N GLU A 65 10.99 9.56 -4.57
CA GLU A 65 10.19 10.16 -3.51
C GLU A 65 10.13 9.28 -2.24
N VAL A 66 10.62 8.04 -2.30
CA VAL A 66 10.63 7.13 -1.15
C VAL A 66 11.72 7.54 -0.16
N GLN A 67 11.31 8.15 0.95
CA GLN A 67 12.19 8.46 2.09
C GLN A 67 12.28 7.31 3.10
N SER A 68 11.23 6.50 3.20
CA SER A 68 11.14 5.31 4.05
C SER A 68 10.21 4.31 3.37
N PHE A 69 10.55 3.01 3.37
CA PHE A 69 9.65 2.00 2.82
C PHE A 69 8.43 1.74 3.71
N VAL A 70 8.47 2.14 4.97
CA VAL A 70 7.46 1.79 5.97
C VAL A 70 6.73 2.99 6.57
N CYS A 71 6.93 4.18 6.04
CA CYS A 71 6.25 5.40 6.47
C CYS A 71 5.88 6.25 5.26
N GLU A 72 4.58 6.31 4.96
CA GLU A 72 4.00 7.04 3.82
C GLU A 72 4.79 6.85 2.51
N PRO A 73 5.08 5.60 2.08
CA PRO A 73 6.02 5.36 0.99
C PRO A 73 5.41 5.53 -0.41
N HIS A 74 4.08 5.52 -0.50
CA HIS A 74 3.36 5.57 -1.77
C HIS A 74 3.30 6.98 -2.32
N GLN A 75 3.56 7.12 -3.61
CA GLN A 75 3.25 8.37 -4.30
C GLN A 75 1.73 8.53 -4.50
N ALA A 76 1.06 7.41 -4.84
CA ALA A 76 -0.39 7.37 -4.92
C ALA A 76 -0.93 5.95 -4.71
N ILE A 77 -2.12 5.86 -4.12
CA ILE A 77 -2.95 4.65 -4.13
C ILE A 77 -4.27 5.06 -4.78
N CYS A 78 -4.57 4.56 -5.97
CA CYS A 78 -5.78 4.92 -6.71
C CYS A 78 -6.86 3.87 -6.49
N SER A 79 -8.00 4.31 -5.98
CA SER A 79 -9.18 3.47 -5.73
C SER A 79 -10.45 4.31 -5.82
N ASP A 80 -11.53 3.72 -6.33
CA ASP A 80 -12.85 4.35 -6.33
C ASP A 80 -13.56 4.18 -4.97
N ALA A 81 -13.20 3.13 -4.21
CA ALA A 81 -13.72 2.83 -2.89
C ALA A 81 -12.67 3.02 -1.79
N ARG A 82 -13.11 3.56 -0.64
CA ARG A 82 -12.36 3.61 0.62
C ARG A 82 -13.08 2.81 1.70
N GLY A 83 -12.32 2.25 2.63
CA GLY A 83 -12.87 1.49 3.75
C GLY A 83 -12.10 1.68 5.06
N GLU A 84 -12.41 0.86 6.05
CA GLU A 84 -11.51 0.70 7.20
C GLU A 84 -10.43 -0.31 6.81
N VAL A 85 -9.17 0.05 7.06
CA VAL A 85 -8.02 -0.77 6.65
C VAL A 85 -7.04 -0.84 7.80
N LEU A 86 -6.24 -1.90 7.97
CA LEU A 86 -5.10 -1.82 8.89
C LEU A 86 -3.94 -1.16 8.15
N ASN A 87 -3.56 0.04 8.56
CA ASN A 87 -2.51 0.82 7.89
C ASN A 87 -1.27 0.97 8.78
N MET A 88 -0.35 0.01 8.69
CA MET A 88 0.92 0.08 9.43
C MET A 88 1.91 1.08 8.83
N VAL A 89 1.69 1.59 7.61
CA VAL A 89 2.59 2.56 6.97
C VAL A 89 2.16 4.00 7.16
N ALA A 90 1.00 4.26 7.75
CA ALA A 90 0.57 5.61 8.11
C ALA A 90 1.58 6.28 9.05
N GLN A 91 1.79 7.58 8.91
CA GLN A 91 2.72 8.32 9.78
C GLN A 91 2.40 8.12 11.27
N GLU A 92 1.11 8.20 11.64
CA GLU A 92 0.64 8.00 13.01
C GLU A 92 0.85 6.57 13.56
N SER A 93 1.07 5.57 12.70
CA SER A 93 1.35 4.18 13.10
C SER A 93 2.79 3.95 13.56
N HIS A 94 3.61 5.01 13.70
CA HIS A 94 5.02 4.90 14.10
C HIS A 94 5.21 4.05 15.37
N ARG A 95 4.46 4.36 16.44
CA ARG A 95 4.58 3.60 17.70
C ARG A 95 4.18 2.13 17.52
N ALA A 96 3.10 1.87 16.77
CA ALA A 96 2.67 0.50 16.49
C ALA A 96 3.71 -0.29 15.69
N ARG A 97 4.39 0.35 14.72
CA ARG A 97 5.52 -0.25 13.99
C ARG A 97 6.66 -0.63 14.94
N SER A 98 7.09 0.29 15.80
CA SER A 98 8.16 0.04 16.78
C SER A 98 7.79 -1.08 17.75
N THR A 99 6.58 -1.05 18.31
CA THR A 99 6.10 -2.10 19.22
C THR A 99 5.99 -3.44 18.52
N THR A 100 5.52 -3.48 17.27
CA THR A 100 5.42 -4.72 16.48
C THR A 100 6.79 -5.35 16.24
N ALA A 101 7.81 -4.54 15.94
CA ALA A 101 9.19 -5.03 15.81
C ALA A 101 9.74 -5.57 17.14
N LEU A 102 9.48 -4.87 18.25
CA LEU A 102 9.86 -5.32 19.59
C LEU A 102 9.16 -6.62 19.97
N LEU A 103 7.85 -6.74 19.71
CA LEU A 103 7.09 -7.95 19.96
C LEU A 103 7.63 -9.12 19.16
N ALA A 104 8.10 -8.89 17.93
CA ALA A 104 8.69 -9.94 17.12
C ALA A 104 10.00 -10.51 17.71
N GLN A 105 10.64 -9.78 18.62
CA GLN A 105 11.80 -10.18 19.41
C GLN A 105 11.44 -10.89 20.73
N GLU A 106 10.16 -10.95 21.11
CA GLU A 106 9.71 -11.66 22.31
C GLU A 106 9.65 -13.17 22.11
N ARG A 107 9.75 -13.92 23.22
CA ARG A 107 9.64 -15.38 23.21
C ARG A 107 8.29 -15.79 22.58
N PRO A 108 8.28 -16.70 21.58
CA PRO A 108 7.06 -17.11 20.88
C PRO A 108 5.94 -17.57 21.81
N ASP A 109 6.27 -18.33 22.87
CA ASP A 109 5.28 -18.83 23.84
C ASP A 109 4.50 -17.71 24.54
N ARG A 110 5.15 -16.56 24.78
CA ARG A 110 4.50 -15.38 25.36
C ARG A 110 3.51 -14.76 24.39
N LEU A 111 3.91 -14.54 23.13
CA LEU A 111 3.02 -14.00 22.10
C LEU A 111 1.83 -14.92 21.85
N ILE A 112 2.08 -16.23 21.76
CA ILE A 112 1.03 -17.23 21.54
C ILE A 112 0.05 -17.27 22.70
N SER A 113 0.53 -17.25 23.94
CA SER A 113 -0.35 -17.24 25.13
C SER A 113 -1.16 -15.95 25.23
N GLN A 114 -0.57 -14.79 24.90
CA GLN A 114 -1.31 -13.53 24.79
C GLN A 114 -2.41 -13.62 23.73
N LEU A 115 -2.11 -14.08 22.52
CA LEU A 115 -3.12 -14.24 21.46
C LEU A 115 -4.24 -15.22 21.85
N LYS A 116 -3.91 -16.35 22.48
CA LYS A 116 -4.92 -17.31 22.98
C LYS A 116 -5.82 -16.69 24.03
N ARG A 117 -5.26 -15.87 24.93
CA ARG A 117 -6.06 -15.10 25.91
C ARG A 117 -6.99 -14.11 25.21
N LEU A 118 -6.49 -13.41 24.19
CA LEU A 118 -7.27 -12.44 23.41
C LEU A 118 -8.43 -13.11 22.65
N GLN A 119 -8.24 -14.31 22.12
CA GLN A 119 -9.31 -15.09 21.47
C GLN A 119 -10.51 -15.38 22.40
N GLY A 120 -10.28 -15.46 23.71
CA GLY A 120 -11.34 -15.65 24.71
C GLY A 120 -12.09 -14.37 25.09
N LEU A 121 -11.68 -13.20 24.60
CA LEU A 121 -12.29 -11.91 24.94
C LEU A 121 -13.39 -11.54 23.94
N LYS A 122 -14.49 -10.98 24.45
CA LYS A 122 -15.48 -10.27 23.62
C LYS A 122 -14.95 -8.87 23.36
N LEU A 123 -14.30 -8.69 22.21
CA LEU A 123 -13.88 -7.36 21.76
C LEU A 123 -15.09 -6.58 21.22
N PRO A 124 -15.11 -5.25 21.42
CA PRO A 124 -16.13 -4.43 20.78
C PRO A 124 -16.06 -4.59 19.25
N PRO A 125 -17.18 -4.42 18.53
CA PRO A 125 -17.23 -4.59 17.07
C PRO A 125 -16.44 -3.53 16.28
N ARG A 126 -15.71 -2.65 16.97
CA ARG A 126 -14.92 -1.58 16.38
C ARG A 126 -13.48 -2.09 16.28
N HIS A 127 -12.87 -1.87 15.11
CA HIS A 127 -11.57 -2.39 14.64
C HIS A 127 -11.68 -3.77 13.97
N GLN A 128 -11.58 -3.78 12.64
CA GLN A 128 -11.73 -4.95 11.76
C GLN A 128 -10.60 -5.99 11.86
N VAL A 129 -9.90 -6.06 12.99
CA VAL A 129 -9.01 -7.18 13.27
C VAL A 129 -9.84 -8.28 13.93
N LEU A 130 -10.51 -9.08 13.10
CA LEU A 130 -11.26 -10.21 13.60
C LEU A 130 -10.28 -11.27 14.11
N LEU A 131 -10.38 -11.60 15.40
CA LEU A 131 -9.59 -12.67 16.05
C LEU A 131 -9.72 -14.02 15.31
N GLN A 132 -10.85 -14.25 14.62
CA GLN A 132 -11.08 -15.45 13.82
C GLN A 132 -10.09 -15.61 12.65
N ASP A 133 -9.49 -14.51 12.17
CA ASP A 133 -8.52 -14.56 11.07
C ASP A 133 -7.11 -14.98 11.54
N ILE A 134 -6.92 -15.02 12.86
CA ILE A 134 -5.65 -15.27 13.53
C ILE A 134 -5.75 -16.62 14.24
N HIS A 135 -5.01 -17.61 13.74
CA HIS A 135 -4.84 -18.89 14.42
C HIS A 135 -3.46 -18.94 15.09
N PRO A 136 -3.37 -18.78 16.43
CA PRO A 136 -2.09 -18.73 17.14
C PRO A 136 -1.20 -19.93 16.83
N ASP A 137 -1.76 -21.14 16.79
CA ASP A 137 -0.97 -22.36 16.56
C ASP A 137 -0.29 -22.38 15.18
N ARG A 138 -0.84 -21.67 14.18
CA ARG A 138 -0.23 -21.52 12.85
C ARG A 138 0.86 -20.45 12.80
N LEU A 139 0.96 -19.59 13.82
CA LEU A 139 1.92 -18.50 13.90
C LEU A 139 3.19 -18.86 14.69
N ASN A 140 3.19 -19.98 15.42
CA ASN A 140 4.35 -20.35 16.25
C ASN A 140 5.65 -20.44 15.43
N LYS A 141 5.59 -21.06 14.24
CA LYS A 141 6.75 -21.18 13.35
C LYS A 141 7.29 -19.80 12.92
N ILE A 142 6.41 -18.85 12.61
CA ILE A 142 6.87 -17.53 12.17
C ILE A 142 7.37 -16.68 13.34
N PHE A 143 6.74 -16.77 14.51
CA PHE A 143 7.24 -16.09 15.72
C PHE A 143 8.58 -16.63 16.19
N LEU A 144 8.80 -17.95 16.13
CA LEU A 144 10.11 -18.52 16.38
C LEU A 144 11.15 -17.95 15.42
N LYS A 145 10.82 -17.87 14.13
CA LYS A 145 11.71 -17.30 13.13
C LYS A 145 12.00 -15.81 13.36
N THR A 146 11.00 -15.00 13.69
CA THR A 146 11.23 -13.57 13.98
C THR A 146 12.03 -13.41 15.28
N TYR A 147 11.78 -14.25 16.28
CA TYR A 147 12.52 -14.29 17.53
C TYR A 147 13.99 -14.68 17.30
N GLU A 148 14.28 -15.65 16.44
CA GLU A 148 15.66 -16.02 16.14
C GLU A 148 16.42 -14.93 15.35
N GLN A 149 15.72 -14.20 14.48
CA GLN A 149 16.32 -13.16 13.63
C GLN A 149 16.44 -11.80 14.31
N GLN A 150 15.69 -11.54 15.38
CA GLN A 150 15.74 -10.31 16.18
C GLN A 150 15.71 -9.03 15.32
N PRO A 151 14.61 -8.76 14.58
CA PRO A 151 14.52 -7.60 13.70
C PRO A 151 14.60 -6.29 14.51
N GLN A 152 15.49 -5.39 14.10
CA GLN A 152 15.75 -4.14 14.83
C GLN A 152 14.62 -3.11 14.68
N ASP A 153 13.86 -3.22 13.60
CA ASP A 153 12.78 -2.30 13.25
C ASP A 153 11.69 -3.00 12.41
N PHE A 154 10.66 -2.24 12.05
CA PHE A 154 9.53 -2.77 11.28
C PHE A 154 9.90 -3.10 9.83
N GLU A 155 10.82 -2.36 9.24
CA GLU A 155 11.29 -2.59 7.87
C GLU A 155 12.05 -3.92 7.78
N SER A 156 13.01 -4.15 8.66
CA SER A 156 13.72 -5.42 8.81
C SER A 156 12.77 -6.58 9.15
N LEU A 157 11.76 -6.37 10.00
CA LEU A 157 10.71 -7.37 10.24
C LEU A 157 9.98 -7.80 8.96
N LEU A 158 9.61 -6.86 8.07
CA LEU A 158 8.94 -7.17 6.81
C LEU A 158 9.82 -7.96 5.83
N THR A 159 11.15 -7.80 5.91
CA THR A 159 12.10 -8.53 5.06
C THR A 159 12.17 -10.02 5.39
N ILE A 160 11.79 -10.41 6.61
CA ILE A 160 11.84 -11.80 7.08
C ILE A 160 10.89 -12.67 6.25
N GLY A 161 11.46 -13.68 5.56
CA GLY A 161 10.68 -14.60 4.75
C GLY A 161 9.60 -15.33 5.57
N GLY A 162 8.35 -15.26 5.15
CA GLY A 162 7.19 -15.82 5.85
C GLY A 162 6.41 -14.81 6.71
N VAL A 163 6.99 -13.63 7.02
CA VAL A 163 6.23 -12.53 7.63
C VAL A 163 5.28 -11.99 6.58
N GLY A 164 3.98 -12.04 6.86
CA GLY A 164 2.93 -11.55 5.97
C GLY A 164 1.75 -10.98 6.75
N ARG A 165 0.63 -10.73 6.05
CA ARG A 165 -0.56 -10.06 6.63
C ARG A 165 -0.98 -10.60 7.99
N LYS A 166 -1.03 -11.93 8.15
CA LYS A 166 -1.47 -12.56 9.41
C LYS A 166 -0.51 -12.31 10.57
N THR A 167 0.79 -12.28 10.30
CA THR A 167 1.83 -12.03 11.30
C THR A 167 1.79 -10.58 11.77
N ILE A 168 1.76 -9.64 10.84
CA ILE A 168 1.67 -8.20 11.15
C ILE A 168 0.36 -7.88 11.87
N ARG A 169 -0.76 -8.46 11.43
CA ARG A 169 -2.06 -8.31 12.10
C ARG A 169 -2.03 -8.83 13.53
N ALA A 170 -1.42 -9.98 13.78
CA ALA A 170 -1.31 -10.55 15.13
C ALA A 170 -0.44 -9.70 16.06
N LEU A 171 0.72 -9.23 15.58
CA LEU A 171 1.60 -8.37 16.36
C LEU A 171 0.97 -7.00 16.63
N SER A 172 0.29 -6.41 15.64
CA SER A 172 -0.46 -5.17 15.81
C SER A 172 -1.59 -5.32 16.83
N LEU A 173 -2.29 -6.45 16.84
CA LEU A 173 -3.36 -6.72 17.79
C LEU A 173 -2.82 -6.83 19.23
N VAL A 174 -1.71 -7.53 19.41
CA VAL A 174 -1.04 -7.62 20.71
C VAL A 174 -0.54 -6.24 21.15
N SER A 175 0.08 -5.47 20.25
CA SER A 175 0.51 -4.09 20.50
C SER A 175 -0.64 -3.22 21.01
N GLU A 176 -1.81 -3.29 20.40
CA GLU A 176 -2.97 -2.51 20.79
C GLU A 176 -3.57 -2.97 22.12
N LEU A 177 -3.87 -4.26 22.25
CA LEU A 177 -4.65 -4.77 23.38
C LEU A 177 -3.85 -5.02 24.65
N VAL A 178 -2.55 -5.31 24.52
CA VAL A 178 -1.68 -5.58 25.67
C VAL A 178 -0.85 -4.34 26.04
N TYR A 179 -0.39 -3.58 25.03
CA TYR A 179 0.53 -2.46 25.25
C TYR A 179 -0.13 -1.08 25.02
N GLY A 180 -1.40 -1.03 24.63
CA GLY A 180 -2.14 0.22 24.43
C GLY A 180 -1.65 1.06 23.24
N VAL A 181 -0.94 0.44 22.29
CA VAL A 181 -0.37 1.10 21.12
C VAL A 181 -1.13 0.66 19.87
N SER A 182 -2.09 1.49 19.44
CA SER A 182 -2.91 1.26 18.27
C SER A 182 -2.21 1.63 16.96
N ALA A 183 -2.54 0.89 15.90
CA ALA A 183 -2.19 1.24 14.53
C ALA A 183 -3.26 2.16 13.91
N SER A 184 -2.90 2.86 12.84
CA SER A 184 -3.86 3.62 12.04
C SER A 184 -4.82 2.70 11.32
N PHE A 185 -6.08 3.14 11.25
CA PHE A 185 -7.10 2.52 10.42
C PHE A 185 -7.51 3.38 9.20
N ARG A 186 -6.74 4.44 8.93
CA ARG A 186 -6.96 5.36 7.81
C ARG A 186 -6.63 4.69 6.48
N ASP A 187 -7.59 4.66 5.56
CA ASP A 187 -7.37 4.24 4.18
C ASP A 187 -6.54 5.30 3.42
N PRO A 188 -5.33 4.97 2.95
CA PRO A 188 -4.48 5.90 2.22
C PRO A 188 -4.92 6.10 0.76
N ALA A 189 -5.95 5.38 0.30
CA ALA A 189 -6.46 5.52 -1.06
C ALA A 189 -6.91 6.95 -1.39
N ARG A 190 -6.53 7.41 -2.57
CA ARG A 190 -6.92 8.65 -3.25
C ARG A 190 -7.83 8.31 -4.43
N TYR A 191 -8.49 9.34 -4.97
CA TYR A 191 -9.40 9.20 -6.11
C TYR A 191 -8.69 8.61 -7.34
N SER A 192 -9.42 7.81 -8.13
CA SER A 192 -8.96 7.39 -9.46
C SER A 192 -8.86 8.63 -10.36
N PHE A 193 -7.73 8.80 -11.05
CA PHE A 193 -7.52 9.94 -11.92
C PHE A 193 -8.58 9.97 -13.04
N ALA A 194 -9.45 10.99 -13.00
CA ALA A 194 -10.32 11.64 -13.99
C ALA A 194 -11.05 10.87 -15.12
N HIS A 195 -10.70 9.63 -15.47
CA HIS A 195 -11.24 8.96 -16.66
C HIS A 195 -11.70 7.51 -16.42
N GLY A 196 -12.00 7.17 -15.17
CA GLY A 196 -12.65 5.92 -14.79
C GLY A 196 -11.68 4.81 -14.35
N GLY A 197 -12.20 3.90 -13.52
CA GLY A 197 -11.51 2.69 -13.10
C GLY A 197 -11.32 1.69 -14.26
N LYS A 198 -10.42 0.73 -14.06
CA LYS A 198 -10.17 -0.39 -15.00
C LYS A 198 -11.40 -1.29 -15.15
N ASP A 199 -12.28 -1.30 -14.16
CA ASP A 199 -13.29 -2.32 -13.94
C ASP A 199 -14.65 -1.97 -14.58
N GLY A 200 -14.66 -1.41 -15.79
CA GLY A 200 -15.87 -1.34 -16.62
C GLY A 200 -16.63 -2.69 -16.54
N TYR A 201 -17.95 -2.74 -16.34
CA TYR A 201 -18.89 -2.43 -17.41
C TYR A 201 -20.36 -2.26 -16.93
N PRO A 202 -21.10 -1.28 -17.46
CA PRO A 202 -20.65 -0.06 -18.14
C PRO A 202 -20.77 1.16 -17.21
N TYR A 203 -19.63 1.85 -17.01
CA TYR A 203 -19.66 3.28 -16.74
C TYR A 203 -19.64 4.00 -18.10
N PRO A 204 -20.62 4.87 -18.41
CA PRO A 204 -20.57 5.65 -19.63
C PRO A 204 -19.32 6.54 -19.60
N VAL A 205 -18.69 6.71 -20.77
CA VAL A 205 -17.65 7.74 -20.95
C VAL A 205 -18.21 9.04 -20.38
N ASP A 206 -17.56 9.61 -19.37
CA ASP A 206 -17.92 10.93 -18.84
C ASP A 206 -17.51 11.98 -19.88
N ARG A 207 -18.30 12.04 -20.96
CA ARG A 207 -18.09 12.92 -22.11
C ARG A 207 -18.07 14.37 -21.64
N THR A 208 -18.92 14.72 -20.68
CA THR A 208 -18.98 16.06 -20.10
C THR A 208 -17.63 16.47 -19.51
N ASN A 209 -17.01 15.62 -18.70
CA ASN A 209 -15.72 15.91 -18.09
C ASN A 209 -14.57 15.85 -19.12
N TYR A 210 -14.66 14.93 -20.09
CA TYR A 210 -13.75 14.90 -21.24
C TYR A 210 -13.78 16.21 -22.03
N ASP A 211 -14.96 16.68 -22.41
CA ASP A 211 -15.17 17.91 -23.17
C ASP A 211 -14.70 19.13 -22.38
N GLN A 212 -14.98 19.18 -21.07
CA GLN A 212 -14.49 20.23 -20.17
C GLN A 212 -12.96 20.26 -20.11
N ASN A 213 -12.31 19.10 -19.96
CA ASN A 213 -10.85 19.02 -19.90
C ASN A 213 -10.21 19.39 -21.25
N ILE A 214 -10.79 18.96 -22.37
CA ILE A 214 -10.38 19.37 -23.72
C ILE A 214 -10.48 20.89 -23.86
N GLN A 215 -11.59 21.49 -23.42
CA GLN A 215 -11.80 22.94 -23.50
C GLN A 215 -10.82 23.72 -22.61
N ILE A 216 -10.51 23.21 -21.41
CA ILE A 216 -9.50 23.78 -20.51
C ILE A 216 -8.13 23.74 -21.19
N LEU A 217 -7.75 22.60 -21.80
CA LEU A 217 -6.48 22.44 -22.50
C LEU A 217 -6.40 23.32 -23.76
N GLU A 218 -7.48 23.43 -24.55
CA GLU A 218 -7.56 24.33 -25.71
C GLU A 218 -7.42 25.80 -25.28
N THR A 219 -8.05 26.17 -24.16
CA THR A 219 -7.93 27.51 -23.56
C THR A 219 -6.51 27.77 -23.04
N ALA A 220 -5.87 26.77 -22.43
CA ALA A 220 -4.50 26.88 -21.94
C ALA A 220 -3.50 27.04 -23.10
N ILE A 221 -3.61 26.22 -24.15
CA ILE A 221 -2.74 26.28 -25.35
C ILE A 221 -2.93 27.61 -26.09
N SER A 222 -4.16 28.10 -26.23
CA SER A 222 -4.43 29.39 -26.89
C SER A 222 -3.81 30.57 -26.12
N LYS A 223 -3.86 30.53 -24.77
CA LYS A 223 -3.29 31.56 -23.90
C LYS A 223 -1.79 31.42 -23.63
N ALA A 224 -1.19 30.26 -23.90
CA ALA A 224 0.23 30.02 -23.68
C ALA A 224 1.09 30.98 -24.53
N ARG A 225 2.21 31.47 -23.98
CA ARG A 225 3.19 32.27 -24.73
C ARG A 225 4.12 31.35 -25.52
N MET A 226 3.63 30.82 -26.63
CA MET A 226 4.39 29.94 -27.54
C MET A 226 4.19 30.37 -29.01
N GLY A 227 5.07 29.91 -29.90
CA GLY A 227 5.04 30.26 -31.32
C GLY A 227 3.76 29.77 -32.00
N ASN A 228 3.27 30.52 -33.00
CA ASN A 228 2.01 30.21 -33.70
C ASN A 228 1.99 28.80 -34.31
N ARG A 229 3.14 28.32 -34.81
CA ARG A 229 3.29 26.98 -35.38
C ARG A 229 3.09 25.89 -34.31
N ASP A 230 3.70 26.07 -33.14
CA ASP A 230 3.63 25.11 -32.03
C ASP A 230 2.23 25.08 -31.41
N LYS A 231 1.54 26.23 -31.32
CA LYS A 231 0.12 26.29 -30.92
C LYS A 231 -0.77 25.50 -31.86
N LEU A 232 -0.61 25.71 -33.16
CA LEU A 232 -1.41 25.04 -34.19
C LEU A 232 -1.19 23.52 -34.16
N GLU A 233 0.04 23.09 -33.96
CA GLU A 233 0.37 21.67 -33.88
C GLU A 233 -0.18 21.03 -32.58
N ALA A 234 -0.10 21.72 -31.45
CA ALA A 234 -0.67 21.27 -30.19
C ALA A 234 -2.20 21.16 -30.26
N ILE A 235 -2.90 22.14 -30.86
CA ILE A 235 -4.36 22.10 -31.06
C ILE A 235 -4.75 20.97 -32.02
N LYS A 236 -3.99 20.73 -33.10
CA LYS A 236 -4.24 19.62 -34.02
C LYS A 236 -4.13 18.26 -33.32
N ARG A 237 -3.14 18.08 -32.45
CA ARG A 237 -2.98 16.85 -31.64
C ARG A 237 -4.13 16.67 -30.65
N LEU A 238 -4.65 17.76 -30.08
CA LEU A 238 -5.80 17.73 -29.19
C LEU A 238 -7.09 17.27 -29.91
N ARG A 239 -7.28 17.67 -31.17
CA ARG A 239 -8.48 17.34 -31.97
C ARG A 239 -8.47 15.94 -32.61
N LEU A 240 -7.31 15.28 -32.70
CA LEU A 240 -7.18 13.93 -33.28
C LEU A 240 -7.70 12.80 -32.37
N VAL A 241 -8.21 13.13 -31.18
CA VAL A 241 -8.69 12.17 -30.16
C VAL A 241 -10.22 12.07 -30.13
N GLN A 242 -10.93 12.70 -31.09
CA GLN A 242 -12.39 12.61 -31.26
C GLN A 242 -12.80 11.56 -32.31
#